data_AF-A0A835RPP5-F1
#
_entry.id   AF-A0A835RPP5-F1
#
_cell.length_a   1.000
_cell.length_b   1.000
_cell.length_c   1.000
_cell.angle_alpha   90.00
_cell.angle_beta   90.00
_cell.angle_gamma   90.00
#
_symmetry.space_group_name_H-M   'P 1'
#
loop_
_entity.id
_entity.type
_entity.pdbx_description
1 polymer ?
#
loop_
_entity_poly.entity_id
_entity_poly.type
_entity_poly.pdbx_seq_one_letter_code
_entity_poly.pdbx_strand_id
1 'polypeptide(L)'
;MCETFVGTVTYMSPERIQNQSYSYAADIWSFGVAMLECATGKFPYSAAEGAVNLMLQVLYDPSPSPPRDSFSAEFCSFIDACLHKDPDARPRADELLSHPFIRKYEKESVDLGAYVRGVFDPNQRLKDMADLLAVHYYLLFDGADGLWHHAKTFYGDKSIFRFSNKQFRGQNNIFPALTDIRRKLAGDRPREKLVHVVEKLHCRAHADNGLAIRASGSFILGNQFLICGKGVQAEGMPSIQKASLDLANKRMGTFQEQFILEPGTAIGVFMISEQDLYIQA
;
A
#
# COMPACT_ATOMS: atom_id res chain seq x y z
N MET A 1 -17.89 -17.19 17.98
CA MET A 1 -17.09 -16.75 19.14
C MET A 1 -15.68 -16.53 18.61
N CYS A 2 -15.23 -15.28 18.58
CA CYS A 2 -13.89 -14.93 18.08
C CYS A 2 -13.00 -14.66 19.30
N GLU A 3 -11.90 -15.39 19.47
CA GLU A 3 -11.05 -15.34 20.67
C GLU A 3 -9.61 -14.88 20.34
N THR A 4 -9.44 -13.69 19.75
CA THR A 4 -8.09 -13.12 19.57
C THR A 4 -8.01 -11.65 19.97
N PHE A 5 -7.07 -11.36 20.88
CA PHE A 5 -6.62 -10.02 21.27
C PHE A 5 -5.42 -9.63 20.40
N VAL A 6 -5.65 -9.45 19.10
CA VAL A 6 -4.62 -8.96 18.16
C VAL A 6 -5.29 -7.93 17.25
N GLY A 7 -4.86 -6.67 17.32
CA GLY A 7 -5.34 -5.60 16.45
C GLY A 7 -4.98 -4.20 16.96
N THR A 8 -4.90 -3.25 16.03
CA THR A 8 -4.82 -1.81 16.31
C THR A 8 -6.06 -1.37 17.10
N VAL A 9 -5.88 -0.92 18.35
CA VAL A 9 -6.96 -0.58 19.30
C VAL A 9 -7.88 0.56 18.84
N THR A 10 -7.45 1.31 17.82
CA THR A 10 -8.08 2.52 17.27
C THR A 10 -9.57 2.36 16.92
N TYR A 11 -10.00 1.19 16.45
CA TYR A 11 -11.39 0.97 16.03
C TYR A 11 -12.12 -0.08 16.87
N MET A 12 -11.55 -0.47 18.02
CA MET A 12 -12.10 -1.53 18.86
C MET A 12 -13.41 -1.08 19.53
N SER A 13 -14.39 -1.97 19.57
CA SER A 13 -15.68 -1.71 20.22
C SER A 13 -15.62 -1.80 21.75
N PRO A 14 -16.54 -1.14 22.48
CA PRO A 14 -16.54 -1.13 23.95
C PRO A 14 -16.54 -2.53 24.59
N GLU A 15 -17.37 -3.45 24.07
CA GLU A 15 -17.49 -4.82 24.58
C GLU A 15 -16.20 -5.62 24.36
N ARG A 16 -15.47 -5.37 23.27
CA ARG A 16 -14.16 -6.00 23.02
C ARG A 16 -13.10 -5.48 23.97
N ILE A 17 -13.10 -4.18 24.26
CA ILE A 17 -12.17 -3.57 25.24
C ILE A 17 -12.43 -4.14 26.64
N GLN A 18 -13.70 -4.37 26.99
CA GLN A 18 -14.10 -4.99 28.26
C GLN A 18 -13.89 -6.51 28.29
N ASN A 19 -13.32 -7.10 27.23
CA ASN A 19 -13.12 -8.54 27.09
C ASN A 19 -14.42 -9.35 27.26
N GLN A 20 -15.54 -8.78 26.83
CA GLN A 20 -16.84 -9.47 26.80
C GLN A 20 -16.95 -10.33 25.54
N SER A 21 -17.95 -11.21 25.52
CA SER A 21 -18.29 -11.94 24.31
C SER A 21 -18.67 -10.96 23.20
N TYR A 22 -18.03 -11.07 22.04
CA TYR A 22 -18.31 -10.23 20.89
C TYR A 22 -18.63 -11.05 19.65
N SER A 23 -19.31 -10.41 18.71
CA SER A 23 -19.78 -10.98 17.45
C SER A 23 -19.74 -9.88 16.36
N TYR A 24 -20.53 -10.01 15.31
CA TYR A 24 -20.60 -9.06 14.19
C TYR A 24 -20.93 -7.61 14.60
N ALA A 25 -21.61 -7.39 15.73
CA ALA A 25 -21.89 -6.05 16.25
C ALA A 25 -20.62 -5.25 16.55
N ALA A 26 -19.50 -5.91 16.86
CA ALA A 26 -18.21 -5.24 17.05
C ALA A 26 -17.70 -4.61 15.75
N ASP A 27 -17.90 -5.28 14.61
CA ASP A 27 -17.50 -4.76 13.29
C ASP A 27 -18.38 -3.58 12.87
N ILE A 28 -19.65 -3.55 13.26
CA ILE A 28 -20.56 -2.41 13.04
C ILE A 28 -20.03 -1.15 13.74
N TRP A 29 -19.52 -1.28 14.96
CA TRP A 29 -18.86 -0.18 15.66
C TRP A 29 -17.62 0.30 14.91
N SER A 30 -16.70 -0.62 14.58
CA SER A 30 -15.47 -0.28 13.86
C SER A 30 -15.76 0.43 12.54
N PHE A 31 -16.78 -0.03 11.82
CA PHE A 31 -17.27 0.59 10.59
C PHE A 31 -17.81 2.00 10.82
N GLY A 32 -18.63 2.21 11.86
CA GLY A 32 -19.14 3.54 12.22
C GLY A 32 -18.01 4.53 12.53
N VAL A 33 -16.98 4.10 13.26
CA VAL A 33 -15.82 4.95 13.60
C VAL A 33 -15.06 5.33 12.34
N ALA A 34 -14.77 4.36 11.45
CA ALA A 34 -14.10 4.60 10.19
C ALA A 34 -14.88 5.54 9.28
N MET A 35 -16.20 5.36 9.18
CA MET A 35 -17.06 6.25 8.38
C MET A 35 -17.06 7.68 8.90
N LEU A 36 -17.13 7.87 10.22
CA LEU A 36 -17.09 9.18 10.84
C LEU A 36 -15.73 9.86 10.63
N GLU A 37 -14.64 9.12 10.74
CA GLU A 37 -13.29 9.61 10.44
C GLU A 37 -13.16 10.01 8.97
N CYS A 38 -13.61 9.18 8.02
CA CYS A 38 -13.59 9.53 6.60
C CYS A 38 -14.41 10.79 6.30
N ALA A 39 -15.57 10.95 6.95
CA ALA A 39 -16.46 12.09 6.74
C ALA A 39 -15.90 13.40 7.30
N THR A 40 -15.22 13.34 8.45
CA THR A 40 -14.69 14.52 9.15
C THR A 40 -13.22 14.81 8.86
N GLY A 41 -12.51 13.85 8.24
CA GLY A 41 -11.06 13.90 8.03
C GLY A 41 -10.23 13.79 9.31
N LYS A 42 -10.86 13.45 10.45
CA LYS A 42 -10.22 13.41 11.77
C LYS A 42 -10.74 12.21 12.56
N PHE A 43 -9.81 11.47 13.16
CA PHE A 43 -10.17 10.41 14.09
C PHE A 43 -10.98 10.98 15.28
N PRO A 44 -12.14 10.41 15.65
CA PRO A 44 -13.08 11.05 16.59
C PRO A 44 -12.59 11.09 18.04
N TYR A 45 -11.57 10.32 18.41
CA TYR A 45 -11.01 10.27 19.76
C TYR A 45 -9.58 10.83 19.81
N SER A 46 -9.15 11.22 21.00
CA SER A 46 -7.77 11.69 21.23
C SER A 46 -6.82 10.50 21.42
N ALA A 47 -6.20 10.05 20.33
CA ALA A 47 -5.25 8.93 20.34
C ALA A 47 -3.81 9.31 20.79
N ALA A 48 -3.50 10.61 20.86
CA ALA A 48 -2.14 11.11 21.14
C ALA A 48 -1.61 10.78 22.55
N GLU A 49 -2.51 10.49 23.50
CA GLU A 49 -2.18 10.18 24.90
C GLU A 49 -1.99 8.66 25.15
N GLY A 50 -1.98 7.86 24.08
CA GLY A 50 -1.70 6.43 24.12
C GLY A 50 -2.94 5.53 24.18
N ALA A 51 -2.70 4.23 23.99
CA ALA A 51 -3.75 3.22 23.81
C ALA A 51 -4.71 3.09 25.01
N VAL A 52 -4.21 3.23 26.23
CA VAL A 52 -5.04 3.11 27.44
C VAL A 52 -6.06 4.26 27.53
N ASN A 53 -5.63 5.50 27.26
CA ASN A 53 -6.53 6.65 27.31
C ASN A 53 -7.62 6.55 26.24
N LEU A 54 -7.24 6.12 25.03
CA LEU A 54 -8.20 5.85 23.97
C LEU A 54 -9.26 4.83 24.40
N MET A 55 -8.84 3.71 25.01
CA MET A 55 -9.80 2.71 25.52
C MET A 55 -10.75 3.31 26.55
N LEU A 56 -10.25 4.13 27.47
CA LEU A 56 -11.09 4.81 28.45
C LEU A 56 -12.11 5.75 27.80
N GLN A 57 -11.72 6.55 26.80
CA GLN A 57 -12.66 7.40 26.05
C GLN A 57 -13.75 6.57 25.38
N VAL A 58 -13.37 5.48 24.69
CA VAL A 58 -14.33 4.57 24.05
C VAL A 58 -15.31 3.98 25.06
N LEU A 59 -14.86 3.65 26.28
CA LEU A 59 -15.71 3.08 27.32
C LEU A 59 -16.60 4.12 28.02
N TYR A 60 -16.09 5.30 28.32
CA TYR A 60 -16.74 6.22 29.27
C TYR A 60 -17.26 7.53 28.67
N ASP A 61 -16.64 8.04 27.60
CA ASP A 61 -17.10 9.29 26.98
C ASP A 61 -18.38 9.05 26.16
N PRO A 62 -19.21 10.08 25.89
CA PRO A 62 -20.30 9.95 24.94
C PRO A 62 -19.82 9.39 23.60
N SER A 63 -20.64 8.55 22.96
CA SER A 63 -20.34 8.08 21.61
C SER A 63 -20.19 9.29 20.67
N PRO A 64 -19.20 9.28 19.77
CA PRO A 64 -18.96 10.40 18.89
C PRO A 64 -20.06 10.44 17.82
N SER A 65 -20.49 11.65 17.48
CA SER A 65 -21.50 11.90 16.45
C SER A 65 -21.00 12.96 15.48
N PRO A 66 -21.39 12.91 14.20
CA PRO A 66 -21.05 13.95 13.24
C PRO A 66 -21.74 15.29 13.60
N PRO A 67 -21.09 16.45 13.36
CA PRO A 67 -21.72 17.76 13.49
C PRO A 67 -23.01 17.87 12.67
N ARG A 68 -24.15 18.01 13.36
CA ARG A 68 -25.50 17.92 12.72
C ARG A 68 -25.79 19.06 11.74
N ASP A 69 -25.02 20.14 11.80
CA ASP A 69 -25.08 21.28 10.88
C ASP A 69 -24.29 21.07 9.58
N SER A 70 -23.33 20.14 9.60
CA SER A 70 -22.41 19.88 8.49
C SER A 70 -22.77 18.64 7.67
N PHE A 71 -23.64 17.78 8.20
CA PHE A 71 -23.99 16.50 7.58
C PHE A 71 -25.50 16.29 7.47
N SER A 72 -25.91 15.48 6.50
CA SER A 72 -27.32 15.11 6.32
C SER A 72 -27.87 14.38 7.55
N ALA A 73 -29.15 14.60 7.86
CA ALA A 73 -29.81 13.95 9.00
C ALA A 73 -29.76 12.43 8.90
N GLU A 74 -29.87 11.88 7.69
CA GLU A 74 -29.77 10.46 7.41
C GLU A 74 -28.37 9.92 7.74
N PHE A 75 -27.31 10.65 7.38
CA PHE A 75 -25.94 10.27 7.75
C PHE A 75 -25.73 10.31 9.27
N CYS A 76 -26.16 11.38 9.93
CA CYS A 76 -26.08 11.48 11.39
C CYS A 76 -26.78 10.31 12.07
N SER A 77 -28.01 9.99 11.65
CA SER A 77 -28.76 8.86 12.21
C SER A 77 -28.09 7.50 11.95
N PHE A 78 -27.43 7.33 10.80
CA PHE A 78 -26.69 6.11 10.45
C PHE A 78 -25.48 5.90 11.36
N ILE A 79 -24.68 6.96 11.58
CA ILE A 79 -23.52 6.91 12.46
C ILE A 79 -23.96 6.72 13.92
N ASP A 80 -24.99 7.44 14.36
CA ASP A 80 -25.55 7.30 15.72
C ASP A 80 -26.02 5.85 15.98
N ALA A 81 -26.61 5.18 14.98
CA ALA A 81 -27.00 3.78 15.08
C ALA A 81 -25.81 2.82 15.15
N CYS A 82 -24.75 3.07 14.38
CA CYS A 82 -23.55 2.21 14.37
C CYS A 82 -22.73 2.35 15.65
N LEU A 83 -22.70 3.55 16.24
CA LEU A 83 -21.87 3.91 17.40
C LEU A 83 -22.61 3.85 18.73
N HIS A 84 -23.62 2.98 18.83
CA HIS A 84 -24.27 2.70 20.10
C HIS A 84 -23.34 1.87 21.00
N LYS A 85 -23.17 2.23 22.28
CA LYS A 85 -22.25 1.49 23.17
C LYS A 85 -22.72 0.08 23.47
N ASP A 86 -24.02 -0.07 23.75
CA ASP A 86 -24.65 -1.38 23.88
C ASP A 86 -24.63 -2.10 22.52
N PRO A 87 -23.94 -3.26 22.40
CA PRO A 87 -23.86 -4.02 21.16
C PRO A 87 -25.21 -4.58 20.71
N ASP A 88 -26.15 -4.86 21.61
CA ASP A 88 -27.47 -5.42 21.25
C ASP A 88 -28.40 -4.38 20.65
N ALA A 89 -28.13 -3.10 20.91
CA ALA A 89 -28.83 -1.97 20.31
C ALA A 89 -28.25 -1.56 18.94
N ARG A 90 -27.10 -2.12 18.53
CA ARG A 90 -26.56 -1.88 17.19
C ARG A 90 -27.31 -2.72 16.16
N PRO A 91 -27.73 -2.13 15.03
CA PRO A 91 -28.36 -2.88 13.96
C PRO A 91 -27.37 -3.87 13.33
N ARG A 92 -27.88 -4.98 12.82
CA ARG A 92 -27.09 -5.90 12.01
C ARG A 92 -26.78 -5.31 10.64
N ALA A 93 -25.78 -5.86 9.95
CA ALA A 93 -25.39 -5.40 8.62
C ALA A 93 -26.54 -5.46 7.60
N ASP A 94 -27.37 -6.51 7.64
CA ASP A 94 -28.55 -6.65 6.77
C ASP A 94 -29.62 -5.58 7.04
N GLU A 95 -29.74 -5.14 8.29
CA GLU A 95 -30.66 -4.06 8.68
C GLU A 95 -30.12 -2.70 8.21
N LEU A 96 -28.80 -2.46 8.33
CA LEU A 96 -28.15 -1.25 7.85
C LEU A 96 -28.25 -1.06 6.33
N LEU A 97 -28.27 -2.15 5.55
CA LEU A 97 -28.50 -2.08 4.10
C LEU A 97 -29.87 -1.48 3.74
N SER A 98 -30.83 -1.53 4.67
CA SER A 98 -32.15 -0.92 4.51
C SER A 98 -32.26 0.47 5.13
N HIS A 99 -31.19 1.00 5.74
CA HIS A 99 -31.19 2.31 6.36
C HIS A 99 -31.38 3.43 5.31
N PRO A 100 -32.11 4.52 5.62
CA PRO A 100 -32.36 5.63 4.69
C PRO A 100 -31.10 6.20 4.04
N PHE A 101 -30.00 6.32 4.79
CA PHE A 101 -28.71 6.75 4.27
C PHE A 101 -28.21 5.88 3.11
N ILE A 102 -28.21 4.55 3.26
CA ILE A 102 -27.76 3.62 2.22
C ILE A 102 -28.72 3.63 1.02
N ARG A 103 -30.03 3.58 1.29
CA ARG A 103 -31.07 3.57 0.24
C ARG A 103 -31.05 4.83 -0.62
N LYS A 104 -30.71 5.98 -0.05
CA LYS A 104 -30.56 7.25 -0.76
C LYS A 104 -29.51 7.16 -1.87
N TYR A 105 -28.37 6.56 -1.59
CA TYR A 105 -27.24 6.48 -2.52
C TYR A 105 -27.23 5.22 -3.40
N GLU A 106 -28.14 4.25 -3.18
CA GLU A 106 -28.25 3.04 -3.99
C GLU A 106 -28.56 3.32 -5.47
N LYS A 107 -29.27 4.42 -5.75
CA LYS A 107 -29.66 4.83 -7.11
C LYS A 107 -28.95 6.10 -7.60
N GLU A 108 -28.12 6.71 -6.76
CA GLU A 108 -27.33 7.89 -7.13
C GLU A 108 -26.10 7.46 -7.91
N SER A 109 -25.90 8.06 -9.09
CA SER A 109 -24.68 7.84 -9.88
C SER A 109 -23.59 8.82 -9.43
N VAL A 110 -22.77 8.39 -8.48
CA VAL A 110 -21.56 9.13 -8.07
C VAL A 110 -20.35 8.64 -8.86
N ASP A 111 -19.72 9.51 -9.67
CA ASP A 111 -18.45 9.18 -10.33
C ASP A 111 -17.29 9.29 -9.34
N LEU A 112 -17.11 8.23 -8.54
CA LEU A 112 -15.99 8.10 -7.62
C LEU A 112 -14.64 8.13 -8.34
N GLY A 113 -14.59 7.69 -9.60
CA GLY A 113 -13.38 7.73 -10.42
C GLY A 113 -12.93 9.17 -10.69
N ALA A 114 -13.87 10.03 -11.08
CA ALA A 114 -13.60 11.46 -11.28
C ALA A 114 -13.23 12.16 -9.97
N TYR A 115 -13.94 11.87 -8.88
CA TYR A 115 -13.62 12.41 -7.57
C TYR A 115 -12.19 12.06 -7.13
N VAL A 116 -11.81 10.79 -7.18
CA VAL A 116 -10.45 10.36 -6.83
C VAL A 116 -9.42 11.01 -7.76
N ARG A 117 -9.69 11.16 -9.05
CA ARG A 117 -8.78 11.90 -9.96
C ARG A 117 -8.67 13.39 -9.61
N GLY A 118 -9.71 14.00 -9.06
CA GLY A 118 -9.74 15.42 -8.67
C GLY A 118 -9.12 15.73 -7.31
N VAL A 119 -9.11 14.76 -6.39
CA VAL A 119 -8.58 14.94 -5.02
C VAL A 119 -7.08 14.70 -4.94
N PHE A 120 -6.53 13.82 -5.77
CA PHE A 120 -5.10 13.53 -5.82
C PHE A 120 -4.42 14.25 -6.98
N ASP A 121 -3.30 14.94 -6.73
CA ASP A 121 -2.44 15.44 -7.81
C ASP A 121 -1.99 14.24 -8.66
N PRO A 122 -2.33 14.20 -9.97
CA PRO A 122 -1.91 13.11 -10.85
C PRO A 122 -0.41 12.86 -10.80
N ASN A 123 0.41 13.90 -10.64
CA ASN A 123 1.87 13.76 -10.54
C ASN A 123 2.30 13.11 -9.23
N GLN A 124 1.66 13.47 -8.10
CA GLN A 124 1.94 12.85 -6.81
C GLN A 124 1.53 11.38 -6.79
N ARG A 125 0.36 11.05 -7.35
CA ARG A 125 -0.07 9.65 -7.46
C ARG A 125 0.86 8.82 -8.34
N LEU A 126 1.29 9.36 -9.48
CA LEU A 126 2.24 8.69 -10.36
C LEU A 126 3.58 8.46 -9.64
N LYS A 127 4.02 9.44 -8.82
CA LYS A 127 5.22 9.31 -7.98
C LYS A 127 5.06 8.22 -6.91
N ASP A 128 3.97 8.23 -6.14
CA ASP A 128 3.71 7.24 -5.08
C ASP A 128 3.64 5.81 -5.64
N MET A 129 3.00 5.67 -6.80
CA MET A 129 2.92 4.40 -7.52
C MET A 129 4.29 3.93 -8.04
N ALA A 130 5.09 4.87 -8.56
CA ALA A 130 6.44 4.56 -9.01
C ALA A 130 7.34 4.14 -7.84
N ASP A 131 7.26 4.86 -6.72
CA ASP A 131 7.99 4.57 -5.50
C ASP A 131 7.59 3.18 -4.96
N LEU A 132 6.29 2.91 -4.80
CA LEU A 132 5.80 1.63 -4.29
C LEU A 132 6.16 0.44 -5.19
N LEU A 133 6.04 0.59 -6.51
CA LEU A 133 6.37 -0.48 -7.45
C LEU A 133 7.87 -0.73 -7.53
N ALA A 134 8.70 0.32 -7.57
CA ALA A 134 10.15 0.16 -7.57
C ALA A 134 10.64 -0.47 -6.27
N VAL A 135 10.15 0.01 -5.11
CA VAL A 135 10.45 -0.56 -3.80
C VAL A 135 10.09 -2.04 -3.79
N HIS A 136 8.86 -2.39 -4.18
CA HIS A 136 8.39 -3.78 -4.12
C HIS A 136 9.17 -4.69 -5.08
N TYR A 137 9.44 -4.23 -6.31
CA TYR A 137 10.21 -4.98 -7.29
C TYR A 137 11.62 -5.28 -6.78
N TYR A 138 12.38 -4.27 -6.33
CA TYR A 138 13.75 -4.48 -5.87
C TYR A 138 13.82 -5.19 -4.51
N LEU A 139 12.84 -5.00 -3.62
CA LEU A 139 12.72 -5.81 -2.40
C LEU A 139 12.53 -7.29 -2.72
N LEU A 140 11.70 -7.62 -3.70
CA LEU A 140 11.57 -9.01 -4.16
C LEU A 140 12.87 -9.46 -4.81
N PHE A 141 13.47 -8.67 -5.70
CA PHE A 141 14.68 -9.03 -6.45
C PHE A 141 15.91 -9.26 -5.56
N ASP A 142 16.14 -8.40 -4.57
CA ASP A 142 17.25 -8.51 -3.63
C ASP A 142 16.86 -9.26 -2.35
N GLY A 143 15.59 -9.66 -2.21
CA GLY A 143 15.05 -10.31 -1.02
C GLY A 143 15.39 -11.80 -0.89
N ALA A 144 14.63 -12.51 -0.05
CA ALA A 144 14.76 -13.96 0.12
C ALA A 144 14.08 -14.73 -1.02
N ASP A 145 14.63 -15.91 -1.36
CA ASP A 145 14.12 -16.72 -2.48
C ASP A 145 12.68 -17.18 -2.29
N GLY A 146 12.24 -17.35 -1.03
CA GLY A 146 10.87 -17.76 -0.70
C GLY A 146 9.79 -16.81 -1.22
N LEU A 147 10.08 -15.52 -1.38
CA LEU A 147 9.13 -14.52 -1.89
C LEU A 147 9.31 -14.23 -3.37
N TRP A 148 10.45 -14.61 -3.97
CA TRP A 148 10.79 -14.26 -5.35
C TRP A 148 9.74 -14.72 -6.37
N HIS A 149 9.09 -15.86 -6.14
CA HIS A 149 8.04 -16.37 -7.02
C HIS A 149 6.87 -15.40 -7.25
N HIS A 150 6.62 -14.46 -6.33
CA HIS A 150 5.62 -13.42 -6.51
C HIS A 150 5.99 -12.41 -7.60
N ALA A 151 7.28 -12.21 -7.92
CA ALA A 151 7.69 -11.30 -8.99
C ALA A 151 7.12 -11.70 -10.36
N LYS A 152 6.77 -12.98 -10.54
CA LYS A 152 6.10 -13.48 -11.75
C LYS A 152 4.77 -12.77 -12.01
N THR A 153 4.03 -12.40 -10.96
CA THR A 153 2.69 -11.80 -11.08
C THR A 153 2.69 -10.38 -11.63
N PHE A 154 3.87 -9.73 -11.69
CA PHE A 154 3.98 -8.42 -12.31
C PHE A 154 3.89 -8.45 -13.84
N TYR A 155 3.99 -9.63 -14.47
CA TYR A 155 4.04 -9.78 -15.92
C TYR A 155 2.82 -10.55 -16.44
N GLY A 156 2.30 -10.12 -17.58
CA GLY A 156 1.29 -10.84 -18.35
C GLY A 156 1.90 -11.66 -19.49
N ASP A 157 1.03 -12.28 -20.29
CA ASP A 157 1.47 -13.10 -21.44
C ASP A 157 2.02 -12.26 -22.60
N LYS A 158 1.63 -10.98 -22.67
CA LYS A 158 2.11 -10.03 -23.68
C LYS A 158 3.34 -9.25 -23.24
N SER A 159 3.73 -9.31 -21.97
CA SER A 159 4.85 -8.55 -21.42
C SER A 159 6.15 -8.86 -22.15
N ILE A 160 7.04 -7.87 -22.22
CA ILE A 160 8.34 -7.97 -22.87
C ILE A 160 9.43 -7.55 -21.89
N PHE A 161 10.45 -8.39 -21.72
CA PHE A 161 11.67 -8.07 -21.00
C PHE A 161 12.86 -8.07 -21.96
N ARG A 162 13.71 -7.05 -21.90
CA ARG A 162 14.92 -6.92 -22.71
C ARG A 162 16.16 -6.78 -21.82
N PHE A 163 17.16 -7.61 -22.09
CA PHE A 163 18.44 -7.57 -21.40
C PHE A 163 19.56 -8.11 -22.31
N SER A 164 20.68 -7.39 -22.40
CA SER A 164 21.87 -7.82 -23.15
C SER A 164 21.54 -8.26 -24.60
N ASN A 165 20.79 -7.43 -25.34
CA ASN A 165 20.31 -7.69 -26.71
C ASN A 165 19.40 -8.93 -26.87
N LYS A 166 18.95 -9.54 -25.77
CA LYS A 166 17.95 -10.61 -25.78
C LYS A 166 16.59 -10.05 -25.39
N GLN A 167 15.54 -10.66 -25.95
CA GLN A 167 14.15 -10.33 -25.65
C GLN A 167 13.42 -11.59 -25.17
N PHE A 168 12.69 -11.46 -24.08
CA PHE A 168 11.87 -12.50 -23.47
C PHE A 168 10.42 -12.04 -23.46
N ARG A 169 9.50 -12.90 -23.89
CA ARG A 169 8.07 -12.55 -23.99
C ARG A 169 7.23 -13.45 -23.10
N GLY A 170 6.34 -12.84 -22.34
CA GLY A 170 5.40 -13.51 -21.45
C GLY A 170 6.04 -13.94 -20.13
N GLN A 171 5.25 -13.89 -19.05
CA GLN A 171 5.69 -14.21 -17.69
C GLN A 171 6.48 -15.52 -17.54
N ASN A 172 6.13 -16.56 -18.30
CA ASN A 172 6.79 -17.88 -18.23
C ASN A 172 8.22 -17.88 -18.79
N ASN A 173 8.58 -16.92 -19.64
CA ASN A 173 9.93 -16.76 -20.17
C ASN A 173 10.70 -15.64 -19.45
N ILE A 174 9.99 -14.59 -19.02
CA ILE A 174 10.58 -13.45 -18.30
C ILE A 174 11.07 -13.89 -16.92
N PHE A 175 10.25 -14.62 -16.17
CA PHE A 175 10.57 -14.98 -14.79
C PHE A 175 11.86 -15.83 -14.67
N PRO A 176 12.07 -16.88 -15.49
CA PRO A 176 13.35 -17.60 -15.50
C PRO A 176 14.54 -16.72 -15.86
N ALA A 177 14.40 -15.82 -16.84
CA ALA A 177 15.47 -14.92 -17.26
C ALA A 177 15.90 -13.97 -16.12
N LEU A 178 14.94 -13.36 -15.42
CA LEU A 178 15.21 -12.53 -14.24
C LEU A 178 15.81 -13.36 -13.10
N THR A 179 15.36 -14.59 -12.91
CA THR A 179 15.91 -15.51 -11.90
C THR A 179 17.39 -15.82 -12.16
N ASP A 180 17.77 -16.03 -13.42
CA ASP A 180 19.16 -16.26 -13.80
C ASP A 180 20.03 -15.00 -13.59
N ILE A 181 19.50 -13.82 -13.89
CA ILE A 181 20.20 -12.55 -13.61
C ILE A 181 20.40 -12.38 -12.10
N ARG A 182 19.35 -12.57 -11.30
CA ARG A 182 19.38 -12.55 -9.83
C ARG A 182 20.44 -13.50 -9.28
N ARG A 183 20.49 -14.75 -9.77
CA ARG A 183 21.48 -15.74 -9.34
C ARG A 183 22.91 -15.30 -9.68
N LYS A 184 23.12 -14.74 -10.88
CA LYS A 184 24.43 -14.21 -11.30
C LYS A 184 24.89 -13.03 -10.45
N LEU A 185 23.98 -12.14 -10.08
CA LEU A 185 24.28 -11.00 -9.20
C LEU A 185 24.52 -11.45 -7.75
N ALA A 186 23.82 -12.49 -7.29
CA ALA A 186 24.10 -13.09 -5.99
C ALA A 186 25.50 -13.70 -5.93
N GLY A 187 25.93 -14.37 -7.01
CA GLY A 187 27.20 -15.10 -7.06
C GLY A 187 27.23 -16.29 -6.10
N ASP A 188 28.41 -16.90 -5.93
CA ASP A 188 28.60 -18.06 -5.04
C ASP A 188 28.88 -17.68 -3.57
N ARG A 189 28.62 -16.42 -3.19
CA ARG A 189 29.03 -15.88 -1.88
C ARG A 189 27.88 -15.99 -0.85
N PRO A 190 28.04 -16.77 0.23
CA PRO A 190 26.96 -17.03 1.19
C PRO A 190 26.63 -15.87 2.15
N ARG A 191 27.47 -14.82 2.22
CA ARG A 191 27.31 -13.71 3.20
C ARG A 191 27.13 -12.32 2.59
N GLU A 192 27.62 -12.08 1.39
CA GLU A 192 27.55 -10.78 0.71
C GLU A 192 27.20 -11.00 -0.76
N LYS A 193 26.13 -10.35 -1.22
CA LYS A 193 25.67 -10.39 -2.61
C LYS A 193 25.68 -8.99 -3.21
N LEU A 194 25.69 -8.91 -4.54
CA LEU A 194 25.39 -7.63 -5.18
C LEU A 194 23.92 -7.29 -4.94
N VAL A 195 23.69 -6.14 -4.34
CA VAL A 195 22.36 -5.57 -4.09
C VAL A 195 22.22 -4.24 -4.80
N HIS A 196 20.99 -3.91 -5.19
CA HIS A 196 20.68 -2.65 -5.81
C HIS A 196 20.72 -1.51 -4.79
N VAL A 197 21.29 -0.40 -5.23
CA VAL A 197 21.15 0.91 -4.61
C VAL A 197 20.46 1.80 -5.63
N VAL A 198 19.16 2.07 -5.45
CA VAL A 198 18.41 2.96 -6.34
C VAL A 198 18.73 4.41 -5.97
N GLU A 199 19.44 5.12 -6.86
CA GLU A 199 19.91 6.50 -6.62
C GLU A 199 18.96 7.53 -7.24
N LYS A 200 18.33 7.18 -8.37
CA LYS A 200 17.36 8.04 -9.05
C LYS A 200 16.18 7.22 -9.50
N LEU A 201 14.99 7.71 -9.21
CA LEU A 201 13.73 7.20 -9.71
C LEU A 201 12.99 8.36 -10.38
N HIS A 202 12.61 8.16 -11.64
CA HIS A 202 11.78 9.10 -12.39
C HIS A 202 10.54 8.38 -12.87
N CYS A 203 9.41 9.06 -12.86
CA CYS A 203 8.19 8.55 -13.46
C CYS A 203 7.57 9.61 -14.39
N ARG A 204 6.84 9.15 -15.40
CA ARG A 204 6.01 10.00 -16.26
C ARG A 204 4.81 9.20 -16.76
N ALA A 205 3.72 9.91 -17.08
CA ALA A 205 2.61 9.32 -17.82
C ALA A 205 3.10 8.72 -19.16
N HIS A 206 2.51 7.60 -19.56
CA HIS A 206 2.80 6.90 -20.79
C HIS A 206 1.51 6.48 -21.49
N ALA A 207 1.28 6.98 -22.71
CA ALA A 207 -0.02 6.87 -23.38
C ALA A 207 -1.18 7.38 -22.49
N ASP A 208 -2.40 6.94 -22.75
CA ASP A 208 -3.60 7.50 -22.10
C ASP A 208 -3.74 7.09 -20.64
N ASN A 209 -3.30 5.88 -20.25
CA ASN A 209 -3.48 5.32 -18.90
C ASN A 209 -2.26 4.55 -18.36
N GLY A 210 -1.13 4.55 -19.06
CA GLY A 210 0.08 3.84 -18.66
C GLY A 210 1.06 4.71 -17.87
N LEU A 211 2.05 4.07 -17.25
CA LEU A 211 3.11 4.74 -16.49
C LEU A 211 4.48 4.26 -16.95
N ALA A 212 5.40 5.17 -17.22
CA ALA A 212 6.79 4.85 -17.49
C ALA A 212 7.65 5.22 -16.28
N ILE A 213 8.37 4.23 -15.73
CA ILE A 213 9.29 4.39 -14.61
C ILE A 213 10.71 4.16 -15.12
N ARG A 214 11.64 5.01 -14.70
CA ARG A 214 13.07 4.82 -14.92
C ARG A 214 13.80 4.84 -13.59
N ALA A 215 14.40 3.71 -13.25
CA ALA A 215 15.29 3.56 -12.11
C ALA A 215 16.74 3.55 -12.59
N SER A 216 17.63 4.18 -11.83
CA SER A 216 19.07 4.07 -12.06
C SER A 216 19.82 4.13 -10.75
N GLY A 217 20.95 3.46 -10.70
CA GLY A 217 21.81 3.49 -9.54
C GLY A 217 22.96 2.52 -9.64
N SER A 218 23.34 1.96 -8.50
CA SER A 218 24.58 1.20 -8.34
C SER A 218 24.33 -0.19 -7.80
N PHE A 219 25.25 -1.10 -8.09
CA PHE A 219 25.39 -2.35 -7.35
C PHE A 219 26.48 -2.20 -6.28
N ILE A 220 26.20 -2.68 -5.08
CA ILE A 220 27.19 -2.78 -4.00
C ILE A 220 27.21 -4.19 -3.43
N LEU A 221 28.32 -4.58 -2.79
CA LEU A 221 28.33 -5.76 -1.93
C LEU A 221 27.60 -5.47 -0.62
N GLY A 222 26.56 -6.24 -0.32
CA GLY A 222 25.77 -6.08 0.87
C GLY A 222 24.78 -7.22 1.11
N ASN A 223 23.91 -7.02 2.10
CA ASN A 223 22.87 -7.97 2.49
C ASN A 223 21.45 -7.38 2.40
N GLN A 224 21.31 -6.08 2.08
CA GLN A 224 20.02 -5.39 2.03
C GLN A 224 19.95 -4.42 0.85
N PHE A 225 18.78 -4.36 0.23
CA PHE A 225 18.41 -3.34 -0.76
C PHE A 225 18.38 -1.95 -0.13
N LEU A 226 18.88 -0.93 -0.85
CA LEU A 226 18.90 0.46 -0.40
C LEU A 226 18.28 1.40 -1.43
N ILE A 227 17.57 2.41 -0.95
CA ILE A 227 17.09 3.53 -1.78
C ILE A 227 17.76 4.81 -1.27
N CYS A 228 18.46 5.50 -2.16
CA CYS A 228 19.14 6.77 -1.89
C CYS A 228 18.46 7.89 -2.69
N GLY A 229 17.28 8.33 -2.23
CA GLY A 229 16.54 9.43 -2.85
C GLY A 229 15.94 10.39 -1.81
N LYS A 230 15.84 11.67 -2.14
CA LYS A 230 15.01 12.64 -1.40
C LYS A 230 13.54 12.32 -1.66
N GLY A 231 12.98 11.34 -0.96
CA GLY A 231 11.56 11.00 -1.11
C GLY A 231 11.10 9.69 -0.50
N VAL A 232 12.01 8.74 -0.21
CA VAL A 232 11.60 7.40 0.25
C VAL A 232 12.31 7.06 1.57
N GLN A 233 11.62 7.27 2.69
CA GLN A 233 11.89 6.61 3.97
C GLN A 233 10.69 5.73 4.29
N ALA A 234 10.77 4.45 3.98
CA ALA A 234 9.83 3.48 4.53
C ALA A 234 10.21 3.20 5.99
N GLU A 235 9.23 3.10 6.89
CA GLU A 235 9.48 2.70 8.28
C GLU A 235 10.27 1.38 8.32
N GLY A 236 11.38 1.38 9.06
CA GLY A 236 12.28 0.22 9.16
C GLY A 236 13.47 0.20 8.18
N MET A 237 13.56 1.13 7.22
CA MET A 237 14.72 1.24 6.32
C MET A 237 15.84 2.13 6.92
N PRO A 238 17.13 1.77 6.78
CA PRO A 238 18.24 2.53 7.35
C PRO A 238 18.35 3.96 6.78
N SER A 239 18.70 4.93 7.64
CA SER A 239 18.71 6.36 7.28
C SER A 239 19.79 6.74 6.26
N ILE A 240 19.38 7.47 5.21
CA ILE A 240 20.14 7.83 3.99
C ILE A 240 21.44 8.63 4.26
N GLN A 241 21.53 9.44 5.32
CA GLN A 241 22.66 10.38 5.50
C GLN A 241 23.98 9.72 5.97
N LYS A 242 23.94 8.51 6.54
CA LYS A 242 25.16 7.79 6.98
C LYS A 242 25.76 6.87 5.90
N ALA A 243 25.04 6.58 4.81
CA ALA A 243 25.46 5.61 3.79
C ALA A 243 26.24 6.23 2.61
N SER A 244 26.10 7.54 2.36
CA SER A 244 26.57 8.22 1.14
C SER A 244 28.10 8.23 0.93
N LEU A 245 28.91 8.22 1.99
CA LEU A 245 30.38 8.25 1.90
C LEU A 245 31.02 6.88 1.65
N ASP A 246 30.33 5.79 2.00
CA ASP A 246 30.87 4.42 1.91
C ASP A 246 30.41 3.69 0.63
N LEU A 247 29.33 4.17 0.01
CA LEU A 247 28.76 3.63 -1.24
C LEU A 247 29.68 3.81 -2.45
N ALA A 248 30.42 4.93 -2.53
CA ALA A 248 31.32 5.20 -3.66
C ALA A 248 32.49 4.21 -3.75
N ASN A 249 33.02 3.78 -2.59
CA ASN A 249 34.14 2.84 -2.52
C ASN A 249 33.71 1.37 -2.62
N LYS A 250 32.40 1.08 -2.47
CA LYS A 250 31.82 -0.27 -2.53
C LYS A 250 31.04 -0.55 -3.82
N ARG A 251 31.00 0.42 -4.75
CA ARG A 251 30.32 0.31 -6.04
C ARG A 251 31.04 -0.73 -6.91
N MET A 252 30.29 -1.71 -7.39
CA MET A 252 30.77 -2.82 -8.23
C MET A 252 30.23 -2.75 -9.67
N GLY A 253 29.35 -1.80 -9.94
CA GLY A 253 28.72 -1.58 -11.23
C GLY A 253 27.54 -0.62 -11.12
N THR A 254 26.94 -0.29 -12.26
CA THR A 254 25.74 0.56 -12.33
C THR A 254 24.65 -0.10 -13.16
N PHE A 255 23.40 0.29 -12.91
CA PHE A 255 22.27 -0.15 -13.70
C PHE A 255 21.40 1.03 -14.12
N GLN A 256 20.74 0.83 -15.24
CA GLN A 256 19.59 1.61 -15.68
C GLN A 256 18.48 0.63 -16.05
N GLU A 257 17.30 0.86 -15.51
CA GLU A 257 16.15 -0.01 -15.73
C GLU A 257 14.92 0.83 -16.02
N GLN A 258 14.20 0.46 -17.07
CA GLN A 258 12.96 1.11 -17.47
C GLN A 258 11.82 0.12 -17.38
N PHE A 259 10.69 0.56 -16.83
CA PHE A 259 9.45 -0.19 -16.77
C PHE A 259 8.35 0.61 -17.46
N ILE A 260 7.59 -0.03 -18.33
CA ILE A 260 6.32 0.47 -18.84
C ILE A 260 5.22 -0.35 -18.18
N LEU A 261 4.31 0.35 -17.54
CA LEU A 261 3.19 -0.21 -16.80
C LEU A 261 1.89 0.12 -17.52
N GLU A 262 1.06 -0.90 -17.67
CA GLU A 262 -0.28 -0.77 -18.22
C GLU A 262 -1.34 -1.17 -17.17
N PRO A 263 -2.53 -0.56 -17.22
CA PRO A 263 -3.63 -0.96 -16.35
C PRO A 263 -3.97 -2.44 -16.53
N GLY A 264 -4.11 -3.15 -15.41
CA GLY A 264 -4.62 -4.51 -15.36
C GLY A 264 -6.14 -4.56 -15.47
N THR A 265 -6.70 -5.75 -15.25
CA THR A 265 -8.15 -5.99 -15.28
C THR A 265 -8.90 -5.45 -14.06
N ALA A 266 -8.19 -5.11 -12.98
CA ALA A 266 -8.74 -4.57 -11.74
C ALA A 266 -8.28 -3.13 -11.51
N ILE A 267 -9.14 -2.33 -10.88
CA ILE A 267 -8.85 -0.93 -10.56
C ILE A 267 -7.61 -0.86 -9.65
N GLY A 268 -6.66 -0.01 -10.03
CA GLY A 268 -5.43 0.21 -9.25
C GLY A 268 -4.36 -0.89 -9.41
N VAL A 269 -4.63 -1.94 -10.18
CA VAL A 269 -3.63 -2.97 -10.51
C VAL A 269 -2.93 -2.58 -11.81
N PHE A 270 -1.60 -2.63 -11.80
CA PHE A 270 -0.76 -2.37 -12.97
C PHE A 270 0.11 -3.59 -13.25
N MET A 271 0.33 -3.84 -14.54
CA MET A 271 1.18 -4.92 -15.03
C MET A 271 2.36 -4.31 -15.79
N ILE A 272 3.54 -4.89 -15.66
CA ILE A 272 4.72 -4.52 -16.44
C ILE A 272 4.52 -5.02 -17.86
N SER A 273 4.19 -4.13 -18.79
CA SER A 273 4.06 -4.47 -20.21
C SER A 273 5.42 -4.51 -20.89
N GLU A 274 6.34 -3.62 -20.54
CA GLU A 274 7.72 -3.63 -21.02
C GLU A 274 8.72 -3.38 -19.90
N GLN A 275 9.86 -4.06 -19.96
CA GLN A 275 10.99 -3.84 -19.06
C GLN A 275 12.30 -3.92 -19.84
N ASP A 276 13.14 -2.88 -19.72
CA ASP A 276 14.46 -2.84 -20.32
C ASP A 276 15.51 -2.67 -19.23
N LEU A 277 16.41 -3.64 -19.09
CA LEU A 277 17.51 -3.61 -18.12
C LEU A 277 18.85 -3.45 -18.83
N TYR A 278 19.63 -2.48 -18.37
CA TYR A 278 20.99 -2.20 -18.79
C TYR A 278 21.91 -2.23 -17.57
N ILE A 279 22.95 -3.06 -17.63
CA ILE A 279 23.97 -3.17 -16.58
C ILE A 279 25.32 -2.78 -17.19
N GLN A 280 26.06 -1.94 -16.48
CA GLN A 280 27.43 -1.55 -16.81
C GLN A 280 28.33 -1.94 -15.63
N ALA A 281 29.36 -2.73 -15.92
CA ALA A 281 30.39 -3.12 -14.94
C ALA A 281 31.41 -1.99 -14.75
#